data_AF-A0A7C4F316-F1
#
_entry.id   AF-A0A7C4F316-F1
#
_cell.length_a   1.000
_cell.length_b   1.000
_cell.length_c   1.000
_cell.angle_alpha   90.00
_cell.angle_beta   90.00
_cell.angle_gamma   90.00
#
_symmetry.space_group_name_H-M   'P 1'
#
loop_
_entity.id
_entity.type
_entity.pdbx_description
1 polymer ?
#
loop_
_entity_poly.entity_id
_entity_poly.type
_entity_poly.pdbx_seq_one_letter_code
_entity_poly.pdbx_strand_id
1 'polypeptide(L)'
;MGIVYIEGLVKWGEKEEKVRFLVDSGATYTVLQRNVWERLGLTPKRTVELVLADGSTISRQLSETMIELPPYGQHYSPVILGK
;
A
#
# COMPACT_ATOMS: atom_id res chain seq x y z
N MET A 1 2.43 -8.45 -22.06
CA MET A 1 1.27 -8.35 -21.15
C MET A 1 1.06 -6.88 -20.80
N GLY A 2 -0.19 -6.43 -20.66
CA GLY A 2 -0.51 -5.03 -20.37
C GLY A 2 -0.40 -4.68 -18.88
N ILE A 3 -0.54 -3.39 -18.57
CA ILE A 3 -0.63 -2.88 -17.21
C ILE A 3 -2.02 -3.22 -16.67
N VAL A 4 -2.09 -3.93 -15.54
CA VAL A 4 -3.35 -4.35 -14.91
C VAL A 4 -3.64 -3.46 -13.70
N TYR A 5 -4.88 -2.97 -13.63
CA TYR A 5 -5.37 -2.22 -12.49
C TYR A 5 -6.58 -2.90 -11.87
N ILE A 6 -6.70 -2.81 -10.55
CA ILE A 6 -7.88 -3.25 -9.80
C ILE A 6 -8.37 -2.12 -8.89
N GLU A 7 -9.68 -2.02 -8.72
CA GLU A 7 -10.28 -1.08 -7.77
C GLU A 7 -10.35 -1.75 -6.38
N GLY A 8 -10.08 -0.95 -5.34
CA GLY A 8 -10.18 -1.40 -3.96
C GLY A 8 -10.51 -0.25 -3.01
N LEU A 9 -10.87 -0.61 -1.78
CA LEU A 9 -11.03 0.34 -0.68
C LEU A 9 -9.92 0.11 0.34
N VAL A 10 -9.30 1.20 0.79
CA VAL A 10 -8.33 1.19 1.89
C VAL A 10 -9.02 1.79 3.11
N LYS A 11 -8.99 1.08 4.24
CA LYS A 11 -9.77 1.42 5.44
C LYS A 11 -8.88 1.50 6.67
N TRP A 12 -9.08 2.54 7.47
CA TRP A 12 -8.41 2.71 8.76
C TRP A 12 -9.30 3.45 9.75
N GLY A 13 -9.64 2.79 10.87
CA GLY A 13 -10.64 3.30 11.80
C GLY A 13 -11.98 3.54 11.08
N GLU A 14 -12.51 4.75 11.19
CA GLU A 14 -13.76 5.18 10.53
C GLU A 14 -13.55 5.76 9.13
N LYS A 15 -12.30 5.83 8.65
CA LYS A 15 -11.97 6.43 7.35
C LYS A 15 -11.76 5.37 6.29
N GLU A 16 -12.16 5.70 5.06
CA GLU A 16 -11.93 4.88 3.88
C GLU A 16 -11.59 5.72 2.65
N GLU A 17 -10.80 5.13 1.74
CA GLU A 17 -10.36 5.75 0.50
C GLU A 17 -10.49 4.74 -0.64
N LYS A 18 -11.13 5.12 -1.75
CA LYS A 18 -11.14 4.34 -2.98
C LYS A 18 -9.82 4.52 -3.70
N VAL A 19 -9.17 3.41 -4.04
CA VAL A 19 -7.85 3.40 -4.66
C VAL A 19 -7.87 2.46 -5.85
N ARG A 20 -7.35 2.95 -6.99
CA ARG A 20 -7.05 2.14 -8.16
C ARG A 20 -5.62 1.62 -8.06
N PHE A 21 -5.46 0.35 -7.72
CA PHE A 21 -4.17 -0.29 -7.52
C PHE A 21 -3.58 -0.75 -8.85
N LEU A 22 -2.27 -0.54 -9.02
CA LEU A 22 -1.46 -1.23 -10.01
C LEU A 22 -1.10 -2.62 -9.47
N VAL A 23 -1.40 -3.67 -10.23
CA VAL A 23 -0.97 -5.03 -9.87
C VAL A 23 0.48 -5.21 -10.30
N ASP A 24 1.37 -5.42 -9.32
CA ASP A 24 2.80 -5.61 -9.53
C ASP A 24 3.30 -6.82 -8.74
N SER A 25 3.64 -7.89 -9.44
CA SER A 25 4.21 -9.10 -8.83
C SER A 25 5.65 -8.91 -8.34
N GLY A 26 6.33 -7.84 -8.73
CA GLY A 26 7.68 -7.49 -8.28
C GLY A 26 7.72 -6.75 -6.94
N ALA A 27 6.57 -6.34 -6.40
CA ALA A 27 6.49 -5.61 -5.14
C ALA A 27 6.13 -6.54 -3.97
N THR A 28 6.99 -6.61 -2.95
CA THR A 28 6.72 -7.39 -1.72
C THR A 28 5.65 -6.75 -0.84
N TYR A 29 5.54 -5.41 -0.86
CA TYR A 29 4.57 -4.66 -0.07
C TYR A 29 3.71 -3.79 -0.98
N THR A 30 2.43 -3.66 -0.62
CA THR A 30 1.56 -2.62 -1.19
C THR A 30 2.08 -1.24 -0.79
N VAL A 31 2.17 -0.33 -1.75
CA VAL A 31 2.57 1.07 -1.52
C VAL A 31 1.34 1.96 -1.64
N LEU A 32 1.06 2.75 -0.60
CA LEU A 32 0.01 3.76 -0.66
C LEU A 32 0.61 5.12 -1.00
N GLN A 33 -0.03 5.86 -1.90
CA GLN A 33 0.34 7.23 -2.19
C GLN A 33 0.16 8.12 -0.96
N ARG A 34 0.97 9.16 -0.85
CA ARG A 34 0.97 10.09 0.29
C ARG A 34 -0.39 10.64 0.64
N ASN A 35 -1.10 11.13 -0.37
CA ASN A 35 -2.43 11.69 -0.23
C ASN A 35 -3.46 10.68 0.34
N VAL A 36 -3.32 9.38 0.03
CA VAL A 36 -4.23 8.33 0.53
C VAL A 36 -3.96 8.06 2.01
N TRP A 37 -2.71 7.75 2.36
CA TRP A 37 -2.41 7.36 3.74
C TRP A 37 -2.50 8.53 4.73
N GLU A 38 -2.23 9.77 4.28
CA GLU A 38 -2.45 10.98 5.10
C GLU A 38 -3.94 11.22 5.35
N ARG A 39 -4.81 11.06 4.34
CA ARG A 39 -6.28 11.19 4.54
C ARG A 39 -6.81 10.16 5.51
N LEU A 40 -6.35 8.92 5.41
CA LEU A 40 -6.64 7.83 6.34
C LEU A 40 -6.05 8.05 7.74
N GLY A 41 -5.05 8.93 7.88
CA GLY A 41 -4.37 9.18 9.15
C GLY A 41 -3.49 8.02 9.61
N LEU A 42 -2.89 7.27 8.66
CA LEU A 42 -1.94 6.21 9.00
C LEU A 42 -0.68 6.83 9.62
N THR A 43 -0.16 6.17 10.65
CA THR A 43 1.12 6.52 11.27
C THR A 43 2.17 5.43 10.97
N PRO A 44 3.46 5.82 10.80
CA PRO A 44 4.54 4.85 10.67
C PRO A 44 4.62 3.94 11.91
N LYS A 45 4.68 2.62 11.72
CA LYS A 45 4.86 1.65 12.81
C LYS A 45 6.30 1.17 12.94
N ARG A 46 6.98 1.01 11.80
CA ARG A 46 8.40 0.66 11.75
C ARG A 46 9.03 1.12 10.44
N THR A 47 10.34 0.99 10.34
CA THR A 47 11.10 1.24 9.12
C THR A 47 11.59 -0.09 8.55
N VAL A 48 11.56 -0.23 7.23
CA VAL A 48 12.11 -1.39 6.52
C VAL A 48 13.09 -0.94 5.44
N GLU A 49 14.07 -1.79 5.17
CA GLU A 49 14.98 -1.62 4.04
C GLU A 49 14.47 -2.44 2.85
N LEU A 50 14.45 -1.84 1.66
CA LEU A 50 14.04 -2.46 0.42
C LEU A 50 15.17 -2.33 -0.60
N VAL A 51 15.43 -3.40 -1.36
CA VAL A 51 16.37 -3.39 -2.47
C VAL A 51 15.61 -3.09 -3.75
N LEU A 52 16.07 -2.09 -4.51
CA LEU A 52 15.50 -1.69 -5.78
C LEU A 52 16.07 -2.52 -6.94
N ALA A 53 15.46 -2.40 -8.12
CA ALA A 53 15.86 -3.14 -9.30
C ALA A 53 17.30 -2.84 -9.77
N ASP A 54 17.85 -1.67 -9.40
CA ASP A 54 19.24 -1.28 -9.67
C ASP A 54 20.21 -1.75 -8.59
N GLY A 55 19.75 -2.52 -7.60
CA GLY A 55 20.54 -3.04 -6.49
C GLY A 55 20.75 -2.04 -5.34
N SER A 56 20.26 -0.80 -5.45
CA SER A 56 20.35 0.17 -4.37
C SER A 56 19.38 -0.17 -3.23
N THR A 57 19.74 0.19 -1.99
CA THR A 57 18.88 0.02 -0.82
C THR A 57 18.22 1.34 -0.44
N ILE A 58 16.91 1.29 -0.19
CA ILE A 58 16.15 2.42 0.33
C ILE A 58 15.50 2.09 1.66
N SER A 59 15.40 3.10 2.52
CA SER A 59 14.63 3.02 3.76
C SER A 59 13.21 3.56 3.55
N ARG A 60 12.20 2.83 4.04
CA ARG A 60 10.78 3.19 3.92
C ARG A 60 10.02 2.95 5.22
N GLN A 61 9.04 3.83 5.47
CA GLN A 61 8.12 3.70 6.59
C GLN A 61 7.04 2.68 6.25
N LEU A 62 6.84 1.72 7.15
CA LEU A 62 5.83 0.68 7.06
C LEU A 62 4.75 0.94 8.12
N SER A 63 3.49 0.79 7.70
CA SER A 63 2.32 0.75 8.56
C SER A 63 1.47 -0.47 8.21
N GLU A 64 0.24 -0.51 8.69
CA GLU A 64 -0.74 -1.52 8.29
C GLU A 64 -2.10 -0.85 8.10
N THR A 65 -2.95 -1.46 7.29
CA THR A 65 -4.32 -1.00 7.01
C THR A 65 -5.17 -2.18 6.56
N MET A 66 -6.49 -2.02 6.58
CA MET A 66 -7.40 -3.00 5.99
C MET A 66 -7.59 -2.66 4.51
N ILE A 67 -7.37 -3.61 3.62
CA ILE A 67 -7.63 -3.45 2.19
C ILE A 67 -8.79 -4.37 1.79
N GLU A 68 -9.80 -3.80 1.17
CA GLU A 68 -10.88 -4.52 0.52
C GLU A 68 -10.64 -4.57 -0.98
N LEU A 69 -10.52 -5.79 -1.52
CA LEU A 69 -10.40 -6.03 -2.95
C LEU A 69 -11.55 -6.94 -3.38
N PRO A 70 -12.59 -6.45 -4.07
CA PRO A 70 -13.61 -7.32 -4.63
C PRO A 70 -13.04 -8.22 -5.76
N PRO A 71 -13.41 -9.52 -5.83
CA PRO A 71 -14.26 -10.28 -4.91
C PRO A 71 -13.52 -10.98 -3.75
N TYR A 72 -12.22 -10.71 -3.57
CA TYR A 72 -11.32 -11.38 -2.63
C TYR A 72 -11.53 -11.05 -1.14
N GLY A 73 -12.34 -10.04 -0.83
CA GLY A 73 -12.75 -9.68 0.53
C GLY A 73 -11.84 -8.64 1.20
N GLN A 74 -11.90 -8.57 2.53
CA GLN A 74 -11.23 -7.56 3.35
C GLN A 74 -10.14 -8.21 4.22
N HIS A 75 -8.90 -7.72 4.10
CA HIS A 75 -7.76 -8.26 4.86
C HIS A 75 -6.84 -7.15 5.35
N TYR A 76 -6.28 -7.32 6.55
CA TYR A 76 -5.19 -6.47 7.03
C TYR A 76 -3.93 -6.76 6.25
N SER A 77 -3.26 -5.70 5.78
CA SER A 77 -2.04 -5.79 4.98
C SER A 77 -1.00 -4.79 5.47
N PRO A 78 0.29 -5.18 5.55
CA PRO A 78 1.37 -4.23 5.75
C PRO A 78 1.52 -3.35 4.50
N VAL A 79 1.62 -2.04 4.71
CA VAL A 79 1.71 -1.06 3.62
C VAL A 79 2.90 -0.13 3.81
N ILE A 80 3.58 0.16 2.71
CA ILE A 80 4.58 1.21 2.65
C ILE A 80 3.88 2.56 2.53
N LEU A 81 4.26 3.50 3.38
CA LEU A 81 3.84 4.90 3.30
C LEU A 81 4.68 5.58 2.21
N GLY A 82 4.13 5.69 1.01
CA GLY A 82 4.76 6.33 -0.15
C GLY A 82 4.94 7.84 0.06
N LYS A 83 5.91 8.42 -0.67
CA LYS A 83 6.17 9.86 -0.64
C LYS A 83 5.23 10.63 -1.57
#